data_AF-Q0JH04-F1
#
_entry.id   AF-Q0JH04-F1
#
_cell.length_a   1.000
_cell.length_b   1.000
_cell.length_c   1.000
_cell.angle_alpha   90.00
_cell.angle_beta   90.00
_cell.angle_gamma   90.00
#
_symmetry.space_group_name_H-M   'P 1'
#
loop_
_entity.id
_entity.type
_entity.pdbx_description
1 polymer ?
#
loop_
_entity_poly.entity_id
_entity_poly.type
_entity_poly.pdbx_seq_one_letter_code
_entity_poly.pdbx_strand_id
1 'polypeptide(L)'
;MATSSKLRSPVLPRRRLAEPFLLLLLLLLLAAVARPTAAADVVELTLLAGAQEKGAVCLDGSPPGYHLQRGFGSGEHSWLVFLEGGAWCNSIESCSRRKMGVYGSSKFMKAAEFNGILSNDQQLNSDFYNWNKVAIRYCDGASFSGDAEAQDKVDIFNSKSDF
;
A
#
# COMPACT_ATOMS: atom_id res chain seq x y z
N MET A 1 -1.18 -23.35 -94.04
CA MET A 1 -0.11 -23.10 -93.06
C MET A 1 -0.73 -22.47 -91.83
N ALA A 2 -0.89 -23.22 -90.74
CA ALA A 2 -1.31 -22.68 -89.46
C ALA A 2 -0.22 -23.02 -88.43
N THR A 3 0.36 -22.00 -87.80
CA THR A 3 1.46 -22.10 -86.85
C THR A 3 0.94 -22.47 -85.46
N SER A 4 1.62 -23.41 -84.82
CA SER A 4 1.35 -23.90 -83.47
C SER A 4 1.92 -22.95 -82.42
N SER A 5 1.08 -22.47 -81.51
CA SER A 5 1.46 -21.66 -80.34
C SER A 5 1.66 -22.55 -79.11
N LYS A 6 2.86 -22.50 -78.51
CA LYS A 6 3.22 -23.22 -77.28
C LYS A 6 2.47 -22.64 -76.05
N LEU A 7 1.76 -23.51 -75.33
CA LEU A 7 1.15 -23.21 -74.02
C LEU A 7 2.25 -23.11 -72.94
N ARG A 8 2.27 -22.01 -72.17
CA ARG A 8 3.07 -21.89 -70.93
C ARG A 8 2.23 -22.30 -69.73
N SER A 9 2.80 -23.11 -68.83
CA SER A 9 2.16 -23.52 -67.58
C SER A 9 2.05 -22.36 -66.59
N PRO A 10 0.95 -22.25 -65.82
CA PRO A 10 0.77 -21.18 -64.84
C PRO A 10 1.61 -21.43 -63.58
N VAL A 11 2.28 -20.38 -63.11
CA VAL A 11 2.95 -20.33 -61.80
C VAL A 11 1.87 -20.17 -60.73
N LEU A 12 1.78 -21.13 -59.80
CA LEU A 12 0.86 -21.05 -58.66
C LEU A 12 1.37 -20.03 -57.62
N PRO A 13 0.52 -19.11 -57.12
CA PRO A 13 0.93 -18.10 -56.15
C PRO A 13 1.07 -18.73 -54.75
N ARG A 14 2.22 -18.48 -54.11
CA ARG A 14 2.52 -18.87 -52.73
C ARG A 14 1.62 -18.06 -51.78
N ARG A 15 0.53 -18.66 -51.31
CA ARG A 15 -0.43 -18.06 -50.37
C ARG A 15 0.21 -17.81 -49.00
N ARG A 16 0.58 -16.57 -48.66
CA ARG A 16 0.95 -16.12 -47.31
C ARG A 16 -0.31 -15.85 -46.46
N LEU A 17 -1.12 -16.87 -46.20
CA LEU A 17 -2.39 -16.70 -45.47
C LEU A 17 -2.29 -16.95 -43.95
N ALA A 18 -1.14 -17.38 -43.44
CA ALA A 18 -0.99 -17.78 -42.03
C ALA A 18 -0.54 -16.65 -41.07
N GLU A 19 0.13 -15.61 -41.57
CA GLU A 19 0.72 -14.53 -40.75
C GLU A 19 -0.31 -13.68 -39.97
N PRO A 20 -1.40 -13.16 -40.58
CA PRO A 20 -2.32 -12.28 -39.85
C PRO A 20 -3.16 -13.04 -38.82
N PHE A 21 -3.47 -14.31 -39.08
CA PHE A 21 -4.18 -15.17 -38.14
C PHE A 21 -3.30 -15.55 -36.94
N LEU A 22 -2.01 -15.82 -37.17
CA LEU A 22 -1.07 -16.12 -36.09
C LEU A 22 -0.83 -14.90 -35.19
N LEU A 23 -0.70 -13.71 -35.77
CA LEU A 23 -0.60 -12.45 -35.02
C LEU A 23 -1.87 -12.15 -34.24
N LEU A 24 -3.05 -12.34 -34.84
CA LEU A 24 -4.33 -12.16 -34.15
C LEU A 24 -4.50 -13.17 -33.00
N LEU A 25 -4.14 -14.43 -33.21
CA LEU A 25 -4.18 -15.46 -32.18
C LEU A 25 -3.21 -15.15 -31.04
N LEU A 26 -2.00 -14.66 -31.35
CA LEU A 26 -1.02 -14.23 -30.37
C LEU A 26 -1.52 -13.02 -29.55
N LEU A 27 -2.17 -12.04 -30.19
CA LEU A 27 -2.78 -10.90 -29.52
C LEU A 27 -3.94 -11.31 -28.61
N LEU A 28 -4.79 -12.25 -29.05
CA LEU A 28 -5.87 -12.81 -28.23
C LEU A 28 -5.33 -13.60 -27.03
N LEU A 29 -4.24 -14.36 -27.21
CA LEU A 29 -3.55 -15.06 -26.12
C LEU A 29 -2.92 -14.08 -25.13
N LEU A 30 -2.26 -13.01 -25.61
CA LEU A 30 -1.70 -11.97 -24.75
C LEU A 30 -2.78 -11.25 -23.94
N ALA A 31 -3.92 -10.91 -24.56
CA ALA A 31 -5.06 -10.29 -23.87
C ALA A 31 -5.70 -11.23 -22.84
N ALA A 32 -5.76 -12.55 -23.11
CA ALA A 32 -6.28 -13.54 -22.17
C ALA A 32 -5.35 -13.78 -20.97
N VAL A 33 -4.04 -13.53 -21.12
CA VAL A 33 -3.03 -13.67 -20.05
C VAL A 33 -2.82 -12.35 -19.30
N ALA A 34 -3.13 -11.21 -19.90
CA ALA A 34 -3.05 -9.90 -19.27
C ALA A 34 -4.07 -9.81 -18.12
N ARG A 35 -3.60 -9.97 -16.88
CA ARG A 35 -4.41 -9.69 -15.70
C ARG A 35 -4.56 -8.18 -15.56
N PRO A 36 -5.78 -7.64 -15.37
CA PRO A 36 -5.90 -6.28 -14.88
C PRO A 36 -5.15 -6.20 -13.56
N THR A 37 -4.13 -5.34 -13.50
CA THR A 37 -3.51 -4.99 -12.22
C THR A 37 -4.61 -4.35 -11.39
N ALA A 38 -5.00 -5.00 -10.29
CA ALA A 38 -5.82 -4.33 -9.28
C ALA A 38 -5.08 -3.03 -8.94
N ALA A 39 -5.75 -1.89 -9.14
CA ALA A 39 -5.19 -0.62 -8.69
C ALA A 39 -4.84 -0.76 -7.22
N ALA A 40 -3.66 -0.29 -6.83
CA ALA A 40 -3.30 -0.24 -5.41
C ALA A 40 -4.40 0.55 -4.68
N ASP A 41 -5.02 -0.08 -3.69
CA ASP A 41 -6.05 0.58 -2.89
C ASP A 41 -5.36 1.60 -1.97
N VAL A 42 -5.29 2.85 -2.44
CA VAL A 42 -4.83 3.98 -1.64
C VAL A 42 -5.91 4.30 -0.60
N VAL A 43 -5.57 4.13 0.67
CA VAL A 43 -6.47 4.33 1.81
C VAL A 43 -6.12 5.63 2.51
N GLU A 44 -7.10 6.52 2.65
CA GLU A 44 -6.94 7.81 3.29
C GLU A 44 -6.61 7.70 4.78
N LEU A 45 -5.90 8.70 5.29
CA LEU A 45 -5.61 8.81 6.72
C LEU A 45 -6.84 9.34 7.47
N THR A 46 -7.24 8.64 8.52
CA THR A 46 -8.26 9.12 9.47
C THR A 46 -7.56 9.49 10.79
N LEU A 47 -7.67 10.75 11.21
CA LEU A 47 -7.23 11.18 12.53
C LEU A 47 -8.26 10.77 13.59
N LEU A 48 -7.80 10.29 14.73
CA LEU A 48 -8.67 9.85 15.81
C LEU A 48 -9.33 11.06 16.50
N ALA A 49 -10.61 11.27 16.21
CA ALA A 49 -11.39 12.35 16.82
C ALA A 49 -11.48 12.18 18.35
N GLY A 50 -11.33 13.28 19.09
CA GLY A 50 -11.43 13.26 20.55
C GLY A 50 -10.17 12.72 21.27
N ALA A 51 -9.09 12.41 20.55
CA ALA A 51 -7.91 11.77 21.12
C ALA A 51 -7.10 12.74 22.00
N GLN A 52 -6.91 13.98 21.53
CA GLN A 52 -6.13 14.99 22.24
C GLN A 52 -6.80 15.38 23.57
N GLU A 53 -8.13 15.47 23.59
CA GLU A 53 -8.93 15.75 24.79
C GLU A 53 -8.82 14.64 25.85
N LYS A 54 -8.43 13.43 25.43
CA LYS A 54 -8.18 12.28 26.29
C LYS A 54 -6.68 12.06 26.60
N GLY A 55 -5.80 12.96 26.16
CA GLY A 55 -4.35 12.82 26.33
C GLY A 55 -3.67 11.84 25.37
N ALA A 56 -4.41 11.20 24.46
CA ALA A 56 -3.83 10.28 23.47
C ALA A 56 -3.25 11.07 22.29
N VAL A 57 -1.92 11.21 22.25
CA VAL A 57 -1.21 12.04 21.26
C VAL A 57 0.04 11.35 20.72
N CYS A 58 0.47 11.76 19.52
CA CYS A 58 1.81 11.47 19.01
C CYS A 58 2.89 12.24 19.78
N LEU A 59 4.17 11.94 19.54
CA LEU A 59 5.31 12.63 20.17
C LEU A 59 5.30 14.17 20.03
N ASP A 60 4.71 14.73 18.97
CA ASP A 60 4.58 16.18 18.78
C ASP A 60 3.28 16.79 19.35
N GLY A 61 2.42 15.99 19.98
CA GLY A 61 1.11 16.41 20.49
C GLY A 61 -0.04 16.37 19.47
N SER A 62 0.22 16.01 18.20
CA SER A 62 -0.84 15.80 17.21
C SER A 62 -1.68 14.56 17.52
N PRO A 63 -2.94 14.48 17.04
CA PRO A 63 -3.75 13.28 17.26
C PRO A 63 -3.14 12.08 16.50
N PRO A 64 -3.22 10.86 17.05
CA PRO A 64 -2.88 9.65 16.33
C PRO A 64 -3.84 9.42 15.16
N GLY A 65 -3.44 8.57 14.22
CA GLY A 65 -4.23 8.27 13.03
C GLY A 65 -4.18 6.80 12.62
N TYR A 66 -5.13 6.42 11.79
CA TYR A 66 -5.24 5.08 11.21
C TYR A 66 -5.77 5.13 9.78
N HIS A 67 -5.51 4.08 9.02
CA HIS A 67 -6.15 3.82 7.72
C HIS A 67 -7.19 2.73 7.90
N LEU A 68 -8.35 2.88 7.28
CA LEU A 68 -9.45 1.92 7.37
C LEU A 68 -9.98 1.58 5.98
N GLN A 69 -9.90 0.30 5.64
CA GLN A 69 -10.55 -0.29 4.48
C GLN A 69 -11.64 -1.24 4.97
N ARG A 70 -12.89 -0.98 4.57
CA ARG A 70 -14.05 -1.78 4.99
C ARG A 70 -14.07 -3.13 4.29
N GLY A 71 -14.39 -4.17 5.06
CA GLY A 71 -14.59 -5.52 4.55
C GLY A 71 -15.90 -5.64 3.77
N PHE A 72 -16.06 -6.76 3.08
CA PHE A 72 -17.24 -7.05 2.25
C PHE A 72 -17.56 -8.55 2.23
N GLY A 73 -18.82 -8.87 1.91
CA GLY A 73 -19.30 -10.25 1.88
C GLY A 73 -19.07 -10.96 3.21
N SER A 74 -18.53 -12.18 3.18
CA SER A 74 -18.29 -12.98 4.39
C SER A 74 -17.30 -12.38 5.39
N GLY A 75 -16.48 -11.41 4.98
CA GLY A 75 -15.48 -10.74 5.84
C GLY A 75 -15.98 -9.45 6.50
N GLU A 76 -17.25 -9.03 6.27
CA GLU A 76 -17.78 -7.76 6.77
C GLU A 76 -17.76 -7.62 8.31
N HIS A 77 -17.72 -8.74 9.03
CA HIS A 77 -17.66 -8.79 10.49
C HIS A 77 -16.31 -9.28 11.04
N SER A 78 -15.34 -9.53 10.15
CA SER A 78 -13.99 -9.95 10.52
C SER A 78 -13.03 -8.77 10.42
N TRP A 79 -11.99 -8.77 11.28
CA TRP A 79 -11.09 -7.64 11.45
C TRP A 79 -9.63 -8.09 11.46
N LEU A 80 -8.82 -7.38 10.67
CA LEU A 80 -7.36 -7.44 10.72
C LEU A 80 -6.85 -6.08 11.20
N VAL A 81 -6.16 -6.07 12.34
CA VAL A 81 -5.54 -4.87 12.92
C VAL A 81 -4.03 -4.98 12.73
N PHE A 82 -3.48 -4.06 11.94
CA PHE A 82 -2.06 -3.96 11.65
C PHE A 82 -1.44 -2.79 12.42
N LEU A 83 -0.35 -3.05 13.13
CA LEU A 83 0.42 -2.03 13.84
C LEU A 83 1.66 -1.69 13.01
N GLU A 84 1.76 -0.45 12.55
CA GLU A 84 2.94 0.02 11.79
C GLU A 84 4.21 -0.09 12.65
N GLY A 85 5.31 -0.59 12.07
CA GLY A 85 6.61 -0.61 12.76
C GLY A 85 7.32 0.75 12.70
N GLY A 86 8.58 0.79 13.15
CA GLY A 86 9.42 1.98 12.95
C GLY A 86 10.59 2.16 13.90
N ALA A 87 10.98 1.16 14.70
CA ALA A 87 11.95 1.29 15.81
C ALA A 87 11.47 2.31 16.88
N TRP A 88 12.30 2.63 17.87
CA TRP A 88 11.93 3.51 18.98
C TRP A 88 12.92 4.69 19.12
N CYS A 89 12.59 5.64 19.99
CA CYS A 89 13.53 6.62 20.51
C CYS A 89 13.75 6.37 22.02
N ASN A 90 14.93 6.66 22.54
CA ASN A 90 15.34 6.28 23.90
C ASN A 90 16.06 7.39 24.66
N SER A 91 15.97 8.63 24.18
CA SER A 91 16.51 9.82 24.83
C SER A 91 15.70 11.05 24.43
N ILE A 92 15.73 12.10 25.26
CA ILE A 92 15.07 13.38 24.97
C ILE A 92 15.49 13.91 23.59
N GLU A 93 16.79 13.85 23.27
CA GLU A 93 17.32 14.30 21.98
C GLU A 93 16.80 13.45 20.81
N SER A 94 16.85 12.12 20.94
CA SER A 94 16.39 11.23 19.87
C SER A 94 14.89 11.36 19.61
N CYS A 95 14.07 11.49 20.66
CA CYS A 95 12.63 11.70 20.54
C CYS A 95 12.30 13.11 20.01
N SER A 96 13.04 14.13 20.45
CA SER A 96 12.89 15.50 19.93
C SER A 96 13.17 15.61 18.44
N ARG A 97 14.11 14.82 17.91
CA ARG A 97 14.33 14.72 16.47
C ARG A 97 13.23 13.92 15.78
N ARG A 98 12.79 12.81 16.40
CA ARG A 98 11.80 11.90 15.82
C ARG A 98 10.42 12.53 15.64
N LYS A 99 10.01 13.42 16.54
CA LYS A 99 8.71 14.13 16.45
C LYS A 99 8.57 15.01 15.20
N MET A 100 9.68 15.32 14.51
CA MET A 100 9.70 16.11 13.27
C MET A 100 9.50 15.26 11.99
N GLY A 101 8.87 14.09 12.10
CA GLY A 101 8.66 13.20 10.95
C GLY A 101 7.48 12.26 11.12
N VAL A 102 7.33 11.36 10.13
CA VAL A 102 6.16 10.46 10.00
C VAL A 102 5.93 9.54 11.21
N TYR A 103 6.99 9.20 11.94
CA TYR A 103 6.91 8.32 13.12
C TYR A 103 6.81 9.05 14.46
N GLY A 104 6.47 10.33 14.45
CA GLY A 104 6.28 11.11 15.67
C GLY A 104 5.26 12.25 15.54
N SER A 105 4.69 12.46 14.34
CA SER A 105 3.68 13.48 14.12
C SER A 105 2.78 13.11 12.93
N SER A 106 1.46 13.17 13.16
CA SER A 106 0.48 12.89 12.11
C SER A 106 0.44 13.97 11.03
N LYS A 107 1.06 15.14 11.25
CA LYS A 107 1.20 16.21 10.25
C LYS A 107 2.03 15.79 9.03
N PHE A 108 2.84 14.75 9.14
CA PHE A 108 3.66 14.23 8.05
C PHE A 108 3.10 12.94 7.45
N MET A 109 2.05 12.36 8.03
CA MET A 109 1.42 11.15 7.53
C MET A 109 0.56 11.46 6.29
N LYS A 110 0.49 10.50 5.37
CA LYS A 110 -0.27 10.58 4.11
C LYS A 110 -1.10 9.32 3.94
N ALA A 111 -2.01 9.35 2.97
CA ALA A 111 -2.68 8.16 2.46
C ALA A 111 -1.64 7.06 2.12
N ALA A 112 -2.03 5.80 2.31
CA ALA A 112 -1.15 4.65 2.18
C ALA A 112 -1.77 3.59 1.27
N GLU A 113 -0.94 2.97 0.45
CA GLU A 113 -1.35 1.82 -0.35
C GLU A 113 -1.43 0.57 0.52
N PHE A 114 -2.57 -0.12 0.47
CA PHE A 114 -2.73 -1.41 1.11
C PHE A 114 -2.25 -2.54 0.18
N ASN A 115 -1.24 -3.27 0.62
CA ASN A 115 -0.60 -4.36 -0.11
C ASN A 115 -0.35 -5.58 0.82
N GLY A 116 0.15 -6.69 0.25
CA GLY A 116 0.40 -7.91 1.01
C GLY A 116 -0.84 -8.37 1.78
N ILE A 117 -0.69 -8.62 3.09
CA ILE A 117 -1.79 -9.03 3.99
C ILE A 117 -2.91 -7.97 4.13
N LEU A 118 -2.66 -6.72 3.74
CA LEU A 118 -3.67 -5.65 3.72
C LEU A 118 -4.37 -5.53 2.35
N SER A 119 -3.91 -6.23 1.31
CA SER A 119 -4.50 -6.14 -0.03
C SER A 119 -5.95 -6.64 -0.07
N ASN A 120 -6.79 -6.04 -0.91
CA ASN A 120 -8.10 -6.58 -1.32
C ASN A 120 -8.00 -7.58 -2.48
N ASP A 121 -6.82 -7.74 -3.08
CA ASP A 121 -6.60 -8.74 -4.11
C ASP A 121 -6.48 -10.13 -3.47
N GLN A 122 -7.47 -10.98 -3.74
CA GLN A 122 -7.53 -12.36 -3.25
C GLN A 122 -6.32 -13.21 -3.68
N GLN A 123 -5.65 -12.87 -4.80
CA GLN A 123 -4.44 -13.58 -5.22
C GLN A 123 -3.22 -13.20 -4.37
N LEU A 124 -3.19 -11.99 -3.83
CA LEU A 124 -2.14 -11.51 -2.93
C LEU A 124 -2.45 -11.78 -1.46
N ASN A 125 -3.73 -11.88 -1.11
CA ASN A 125 -4.23 -12.05 0.25
C ASN A 125 -5.40 -13.04 0.29
N SER A 126 -5.13 -14.33 0.14
CA SER A 126 -6.18 -15.35 0.05
C SER A 126 -7.12 -15.39 1.27
N ASP A 127 -6.59 -15.05 2.45
CA ASP A 127 -7.24 -15.33 3.72
C ASP A 127 -8.05 -14.14 4.24
N PHE A 128 -7.56 -12.91 4.00
CA PHE A 128 -8.11 -11.69 4.61
C PHE A 128 -8.53 -10.63 3.58
N TYR A 129 -8.53 -10.93 2.28
CA TYR A 129 -8.81 -9.93 1.24
C TYR A 129 -10.13 -9.19 1.44
N ASN A 130 -11.14 -9.84 2.00
CA ASN A 130 -12.47 -9.26 2.19
C ASN A 130 -12.77 -8.85 3.65
N TRP A 131 -11.80 -8.90 4.55
CA TRP A 131 -11.96 -8.46 5.95
C TRP A 131 -11.89 -6.94 6.08
N ASN A 132 -12.42 -6.40 7.18
CA ASN A 132 -12.10 -5.03 7.58
C ASN A 132 -10.62 -4.96 7.95
N LYS A 133 -9.90 -4.00 7.38
CA LYS A 133 -8.46 -3.83 7.59
C LYS A 133 -8.20 -2.46 8.16
N VAL A 134 -7.57 -2.43 9.33
CA VAL A 134 -7.16 -1.21 10.01
C VAL A 134 -5.64 -1.22 10.14
N ALA A 135 -4.98 -0.21 9.59
CA ALA A 135 -3.56 0.03 9.83
C ALA A 135 -3.40 1.22 10.77
N ILE A 136 -2.98 0.96 12.01
CA ILE A 136 -2.73 1.98 13.02
C ILE A 136 -1.34 2.57 12.76
N ARG A 137 -1.27 3.89 12.62
CA ARG A 137 -0.01 4.60 12.36
C ARG A 137 0.82 4.73 13.62
N TYR A 138 2.11 4.50 13.47
CA TYR A 138 3.06 4.52 14.57
C TYR A 138 3.59 5.94 14.81
N CYS A 139 3.36 6.49 16.00
CA CYS A 139 3.82 7.85 16.32
C CYS A 139 4.13 8.14 17.80
N ASP A 140 4.07 7.13 18.67
CA ASP A 140 4.40 7.23 20.10
C ASP A 140 5.92 7.10 20.35
N GLY A 141 6.66 6.46 19.42
CA GLY A 141 8.10 6.27 19.56
C GLY A 141 8.51 5.22 20.60
N ALA A 142 7.54 4.51 21.19
CA ALA A 142 7.72 3.52 22.24
C ALA A 142 7.15 2.14 21.86
N SER A 143 7.06 1.84 20.56
CA SER A 143 6.55 0.56 20.04
C SER A 143 5.17 0.16 20.60
N PHE A 144 4.25 1.13 20.75
CA PHE A 144 2.92 0.95 21.33
C PHE A 144 2.90 0.53 22.80
N SER A 145 4.02 0.70 23.53
CA SER A 145 4.13 0.36 24.95
C SER A 145 4.08 1.57 25.89
N GLY A 146 4.06 2.80 25.34
CA GLY A 146 4.04 4.02 26.14
C GLY A 146 2.68 4.31 26.78
N ASP A 147 2.69 4.72 28.05
CA ASP A 147 1.53 5.09 28.88
C ASP A 147 1.74 6.42 29.62
N ALA A 148 2.69 7.25 29.16
CA ALA A 148 3.03 8.51 29.80
C ALA A 148 1.89 9.54 29.70
N GLU A 149 1.39 9.97 30.86
CA GLU A 149 0.36 11.00 31.00
C GLU A 149 0.94 12.43 30.94
N ALA A 150 2.26 12.58 31.09
CA ALA A 150 2.95 13.86 31.20
C ALA A 150 4.02 14.04 30.12
N GLN A 151 4.22 15.28 29.66
CA GLN A 151 5.33 15.64 28.80
C GLN A 151 6.61 15.79 29.62
N ASP A 152 7.71 15.22 29.13
CA ASP A 152 9.04 15.53 29.65
C ASP A 152 9.32 17.03 29.51
N LYS A 153 9.45 17.70 30.65
CA LYS A 153 9.88 19.10 30.69
C LYS A 153 11.37 19.12 30.40
N VAL A 154 11.74 19.59 29.22
CA VAL A 154 13.14 19.92 28.94
C VAL A 154 13.46 21.21 29.70
N ASP A 155 13.92 21.07 30.94
CA ASP A 155 14.54 22.17 31.66
C ASP A 155 15.88 22.47 31.00
N ILE A 156 15.89 23.43 30.08
CA ILE A 156 17.07 23.89 29.30
C ILE A 156 18.24 24.30 30.23
N PHE A 157 18.00 24.49 31.53
CA PHE A 157 18.98 24.87 32.53
C PHE A 157 19.56 23.72 33.36
N ASN A 158 19.06 22.47 33.24
CA ASN A 158 19.45 21.36 34.12
C ASN A 158 19.97 20.10 33.40
N SER A 159 20.40 20.20 32.14
CA SER A 159 21.01 19.06 31.43
C SER A 159 22.45 18.74 31.86
N LYS A 160 22.72 18.70 33.17
CA LYS A 160 24.00 18.27 33.76
C LYS A 160 23.78 17.53 35.08
N SER A 161 23.15 16.36 34.99
CA SER A 161 23.09 15.27 35.97
C SER A 161 21.85 14.48 35.56
N ASP A 162 21.92 13.27 35.00
CA ASP A 162 22.37 12.10 35.72
C ASP A 162 22.89 11.00 34.77
N PHE A 163 24.14 10.60 34.98
CA PHE A 163 24.65 9.25 34.77
C PHE A 163 25.72 8.98 35.84
#